data_AF-A0AAD9JFQ3-F1
#
_entry.id   AF-A0AAD9JFQ3-F1
#
_cell.length_a   1.000
_cell.length_b   1.000
_cell.length_c   1.000
_cell.angle_alpha   90.00
_cell.angle_beta   90.00
_cell.angle_gamma   90.00
#
_symmetry.space_group_name_H-M   'P 1'
#
loop_
_entity.id
_entity.type
_entity.pdbx_description
1 polymer ?
#
loop_
_entity_poly.entity_id
_entity_poly.type
_entity_poly.pdbx_seq_one_letter_code
_entity_poly.pdbx_strand_id
1 'polypeptide(L)'
;MLYPKYREEKLTMEQQQDVTTWLANCDPGFITTLISFQAKAAPFPGSSFSTEAINIYLHIWWQGAAVCGVDPVFADPAQRLTTSPASLASTERVFSTFSFIYNKIRNWLGVQKASKVVFCYHMLHGIKDLRLVNCGY
;
A
#
# COMPACT_ATOMS: atom_id res chain seq x y z
N MET A 1 7.52 -4.05 9.42
CA MET A 1 7.79 -5.50 9.51
C MET A 1 6.88 -6.33 8.58
N LEU A 2 6.70 -5.90 7.31
CA LEU A 2 5.84 -6.59 6.31
C LEU A 2 6.44 -6.51 4.89
N TYR A 3 7.73 -6.18 4.78
CA TYR A 3 8.41 -6.09 3.49
C TYR A 3 9.79 -6.75 3.59
N PRO A 4 10.14 -7.65 2.66
CA PRO A 4 11.45 -8.29 2.65
C PRO A 4 12.62 -7.29 2.63
N LYS A 5 12.45 -6.11 2.02
CA LYS A 5 13.50 -5.07 1.92
C LYS A 5 13.86 -4.44 3.27
N TYR A 6 12.89 -4.28 4.17
CA TYR A 6 13.08 -3.67 5.50
C TYR A 6 13.29 -4.72 6.60
N ARG A 7 13.64 -5.95 6.23
CA ARG A 7 13.88 -7.03 7.19
C ARG A 7 15.12 -6.77 8.06
N GLU A 8 16.09 -6.04 7.53
CA GLU A 8 17.38 -5.77 8.19
C GLU A 8 17.41 -4.42 8.94
N GLU A 9 16.37 -3.58 8.80
CA GLU A 9 16.23 -2.38 9.61
C GLU A 9 15.73 -2.77 11.01
N LYS A 10 16.64 -2.67 11.98
CA LYS A 10 16.46 -3.18 13.34
C LYS A 10 15.43 -2.34 14.12
N LEU A 11 14.21 -2.85 14.22
CA LEU A 11 13.34 -2.54 15.36
C LEU A 11 14.04 -2.99 16.65
N THR A 12 13.92 -2.23 17.72
CA THR A 12 14.44 -2.66 19.04
C THR A 12 13.70 -3.91 19.51
N MET A 13 14.33 -4.69 20.39
CA MET A 13 13.74 -5.91 20.93
C MET A 13 12.39 -5.63 21.63
N GLU A 14 12.29 -4.49 22.32
CA GLU A 14 11.03 -4.02 22.94
C GLU A 14 9.95 -3.74 21.89
N GLN A 15 10.29 -3.03 20.80
CA GLN A 15 9.32 -2.76 19.72
C GLN A 15 8.85 -4.04 19.02
N GLN A 16 9.72 -5.04 18.86
CA GLN A 16 9.32 -6.34 18.33
C GLN A 16 8.36 -7.06 19.28
N GLN A 17 8.60 -7.02 20.59
CA GLN A 17 7.74 -7.63 21.59
C GLN A 17 6.36 -6.96 21.62
N ASP A 18 6.31 -5.63 21.57
CA ASP A 18 5.08 -4.84 21.56
C ASP A 18 4.26 -5.11 20.30
N VAL A 19 4.90 -5.12 19.13
CA VAL A 19 4.25 -5.44 17.86
C VAL A 19 3.73 -6.87 17.86
N THR A 20 4.50 -7.83 18.36
CA THR A 20 4.07 -9.24 18.42
C THR A 20 2.88 -9.40 19.37
N THR A 21 2.90 -8.74 20.53
CA THR A 21 1.80 -8.77 21.50
C THR A 21 0.54 -8.12 20.94
N TRP A 22 0.69 -6.99 20.24
CA TRP A 22 -0.42 -6.31 19.58
C TRP A 22 -1.02 -7.17 18.45
N LEU A 23 -0.18 -7.80 17.62
CA LEU A 23 -0.62 -8.68 16.53
C LEU A 23 -1.35 -9.92 17.05
N ALA A 24 -0.85 -10.54 18.12
CA ALA A 24 -1.49 -11.69 18.75
C ALA A 24 -2.89 -11.35 19.31
N ASN A 25 -3.07 -10.13 19.81
CA ASN A 25 -4.37 -9.63 20.29
C ASN A 25 -5.34 -9.31 19.15
N CYS A 26 -4.86 -8.98 17.95
CA CYS A 26 -5.69 -8.75 16.78
C CYS A 26 -6.16 -10.06 16.14
N ASP A 27 -5.24 -10.99 15.87
CA ASP A 27 -5.54 -12.31 15.34
C ASP A 27 -4.38 -13.29 15.66
N PRO A 28 -4.63 -14.39 16.40
CA PRO A 28 -3.62 -15.42 16.65
C PRO A 28 -3.03 -16.03 15.38
N GLY A 29 -3.78 -16.08 14.27
CA GLY A 29 -3.30 -16.59 12.97
C GLY A 29 -2.18 -15.75 12.35
N PHE A 30 -2.10 -14.47 12.73
CA PHE A 30 -1.10 -13.52 12.26
C PHE A 30 0.31 -13.90 12.72
N ILE A 31 0.44 -14.46 13.92
CA ILE A 31 1.72 -14.89 14.49
C ILE A 31 2.31 -16.05 13.71
N THR A 32 1.50 -17.05 13.36
CA THR A 32 1.94 -18.20 12.57
C THR A 32 2.46 -17.76 11.20
N THR A 33 1.73 -16.86 10.53
CA THR A 33 2.13 -16.32 9.22
C THR A 33 3.40 -15.47 9.33
N LEU A 34 3.52 -14.66 10.39
CA LEU A 34 4.71 -13.85 10.66
C LEU A 34 5.95 -14.73 10.91
N ILE A 35 5.82 -15.79 11.72
CA ILE A 35 6.89 -16.75 11.98
C ILE A 35 7.29 -17.45 10.68
N SER A 36 6.34 -17.92 9.87
CA SER A 36 6.63 -18.55 8.58
C SER A 36 7.35 -17.58 7.62
N PHE A 37 6.96 -16.31 7.58
CA PHE A 37 7.63 -15.28 6.79
C PHE A 37 9.06 -15.01 7.29
N GLN A 38 9.25 -14.93 8.61
CA GLN A 38 10.56 -14.78 9.26
C GLN A 38 11.45 -16.02 9.10
N ALA A 39 10.87 -17.20 8.98
CA ALA A 39 11.58 -18.45 8.72
C ALA A 39 11.87 -18.68 7.22
N LYS A 40 11.31 -17.86 6.31
CA LYS A 40 11.30 -18.12 4.85
C LYS A 40 10.71 -19.50 4.52
N ALA A 41 9.73 -19.92 5.32
CA ALA A 41 9.08 -21.21 5.21
C ALA A 41 7.78 -21.10 4.40
N ALA A 42 7.20 -22.25 4.06
CA ALA A 42 5.88 -22.31 3.43
C ALA A 42 4.86 -21.47 4.23
N PRO A 43 3.99 -20.72 3.56
CA PRO A 43 3.68 -20.75 2.12
C PRO A 43 4.55 -19.83 1.25
N PHE A 44 5.59 -19.19 1.78
CA PHE A 44 6.45 -18.28 1.01
C PHE A 44 7.54 -19.06 0.27
N PRO A 45 7.56 -19.11 -1.08
CA PRO A 45 8.62 -19.78 -1.80
C PRO A 45 9.94 -19.02 -1.62
N GLY A 46 11.06 -19.76 -1.57
CA GLY A 46 12.38 -19.15 -1.42
C GLY A 46 12.71 -18.09 -2.49
N SER A 47 12.14 -18.24 -3.68
CA SER A 47 12.23 -17.27 -4.79
C SER A 47 11.60 -15.92 -4.47
N SER A 48 10.60 -15.84 -3.57
CA SER A 48 10.00 -14.56 -3.15
C SER A 48 10.95 -13.67 -2.35
N PHE A 49 12.09 -14.22 -1.90
CA PHE A 49 13.13 -13.49 -1.17
C PHE A 49 14.40 -13.27 -2.00
N SER A 50 14.37 -13.52 -3.32
CA SER A 50 15.49 -13.19 -4.20
C SER A 50 15.62 -11.68 -4.38
N THR A 51 16.82 -11.20 -4.73
CA THR A 51 17.09 -9.77 -4.94
C THR A 51 16.12 -9.13 -5.95
N GLU A 52 15.74 -9.87 -6.97
CA GLU A 52 14.80 -9.47 -8.03
C GLU A 52 13.38 -9.37 -7.48
N ALA A 53 12.95 -10.37 -6.69
CA ALA A 53 11.63 -10.38 -6.08
C ALA A 53 11.44 -9.29 -5.01
N ILE A 54 12.50 -8.86 -4.35
CA ILE A 54 12.43 -7.78 -3.34
C ILE A 54 12.31 -6.40 -3.99
N ASN A 55 12.78 -6.25 -5.24
CA ASN A 55 12.74 -4.98 -5.98
C ASN A 55 11.38 -4.67 -6.65
N ILE A 56 10.42 -5.59 -6.61
CA ILE A 56 9.08 -5.34 -7.14
C ILE A 56 8.24 -4.49 -6.19
N TYR A 57 7.19 -3.85 -6.72
CA TYR A 57 6.23 -3.11 -5.90
C TYR A 57 5.59 -4.00 -4.83
N LEU A 58 5.53 -3.49 -3.61
CA LEU A 58 5.12 -4.26 -2.43
C LEU A 58 3.71 -4.86 -2.53
N HIS A 59 2.76 -4.15 -3.16
CA HIS A 59 1.43 -4.68 -3.39
C HIS A 59 1.41 -5.87 -4.38
N ILE A 60 2.29 -5.86 -5.38
CA ILE A 60 2.47 -6.97 -6.34
C ILE A 60 3.09 -8.18 -5.65
N TRP A 61 4.03 -7.94 -4.73
CA TRP A 61 4.64 -8.99 -3.92
C TRP A 61 3.58 -9.70 -3.06
N TRP A 62 2.71 -8.95 -2.37
CA TRP A 62 1.62 -9.54 -1.57
C TRP A 62 0.57 -10.27 -2.40
N GLN A 63 0.27 -9.80 -3.62
CA GLN A 63 -0.57 -10.55 -4.56
C GLN A 63 0.05 -11.91 -4.93
N GLY A 64 1.36 -11.94 -5.24
CA GLY A 64 2.05 -13.20 -5.50
C GLY A 64 2.07 -14.13 -4.29
N ALA A 65 2.26 -13.59 -3.09
CA ALA A 65 2.24 -14.35 -1.85
C ALA A 65 0.86 -14.98 -1.57
N ALA A 66 -0.24 -14.27 -1.86
CA ALA A 66 -1.60 -14.81 -1.78
C ALA A 66 -1.80 -16.01 -2.72
N VAL A 67 -1.28 -15.93 -3.96
CA VAL A 67 -1.32 -17.05 -4.92
C VAL A 67 -0.51 -18.25 -4.45
N CYS A 68 0.54 -18.04 -3.65
CA CYS A 68 1.37 -19.11 -3.09
C CYS A 68 0.76 -19.77 -1.84
N GLY A 69 -0.45 -19.39 -1.42
CA GLY A 69 -1.15 -20.00 -0.30
C GLY A 69 -0.97 -19.29 1.05
N VAL A 70 -0.53 -18.03 1.05
CA VAL A 70 -0.69 -17.16 2.24
C VAL A 70 -2.17 -16.98 2.53
N ASP A 71 -2.53 -17.07 3.81
CA ASP A 71 -3.90 -16.88 4.27
C ASP A 71 -4.47 -15.54 3.76
N PRO A 72 -5.63 -15.54 3.06
CA PRO A 72 -6.30 -14.32 2.63
C PRO A 72 -6.59 -13.33 3.77
N VAL A 73 -6.83 -13.83 4.99
CA VAL A 73 -7.03 -13.01 6.18
C VAL A 73 -5.81 -12.13 6.47
N PHE A 74 -4.62 -12.57 6.06
CA PHE A 74 -3.38 -11.81 6.19
C PHE A 74 -3.06 -11.01 4.93
N ALA A 75 -3.22 -11.64 3.76
CA ALA A 75 -2.82 -11.03 2.48
C ALA A 75 -3.68 -9.80 2.12
N ASP A 76 -4.99 -9.82 2.39
CA ASP A 76 -5.88 -8.70 2.05
C ASP A 76 -5.56 -7.43 2.87
N PRO A 77 -5.44 -7.48 4.21
CA PRO A 77 -5.01 -6.32 4.99
C PRO A 77 -3.61 -5.82 4.61
N ALA A 78 -2.66 -6.73 4.33
CA ALA A 78 -1.31 -6.35 3.93
C ALA A 78 -1.29 -5.65 2.56
N GLN A 79 -2.08 -6.12 1.59
CA GLN A 79 -2.24 -5.45 0.30
C GLN A 79 -2.92 -4.07 0.45
N ARG A 80 -3.98 -3.98 1.26
CA ARG A 80 -4.68 -2.71 1.50
C ARG A 80 -3.82 -1.69 2.21
N LEU A 81 -3.04 -2.11 3.21
CA LEU A 81 -2.10 -1.24 3.92
C LEU A 81 -1.03 -0.70 2.98
N THR A 82 -0.54 -1.53 2.06
CA THR A 82 0.56 -1.18 1.15
C THR A 82 0.11 -0.42 -0.10
N THR A 83 -1.18 -0.46 -0.42
CA THR A 83 -1.82 0.39 -1.44
C THR A 83 -2.40 1.68 -0.87
N SER A 84 -2.58 1.76 0.45
CA SER A 84 -3.10 2.96 1.11
C SER A 84 -2.11 4.12 0.96
N PRO A 85 -2.57 5.32 0.53
CA PRO A 85 -1.73 6.50 0.52
C PRO A 85 -1.17 6.73 1.93
N ALA A 86 0.16 6.82 2.05
CA ALA A 86 0.84 6.99 3.33
C ALA A 86 0.53 8.34 4.02
N SER A 87 -0.17 9.25 3.34
CA SER A 87 -0.43 10.59 3.86
C SER A 87 -1.82 11.11 3.48
N LEU A 88 -2.50 11.69 4.47
CA LEU A 88 -3.70 12.51 4.32
C LEU A 88 -3.49 13.71 3.39
N ALA A 89 -2.23 14.16 3.19
CA ALA A 89 -1.90 15.26 2.28
C ALA A 89 -2.34 14.99 0.84
N SER A 90 -2.35 13.72 0.41
CA SER A 90 -2.89 13.33 -0.90
C SER A 90 -4.40 13.64 -1.01
N THR A 91 -5.13 13.44 0.08
CA THR A 91 -6.55 13.73 0.20
C THR A 91 -6.80 15.24 0.36
N GLU A 92 -5.96 15.94 1.12
CA GLU A 92 -6.00 17.42 1.22
C GLU A 92 -5.73 18.09 -0.12
N ARG A 93 -4.89 17.48 -0.98
CA ARG A 93 -4.66 17.97 -2.34
C ARG A 93 -5.92 17.85 -3.21
N VAL A 94 -6.69 16.77 -3.06
CA VAL A 94 -7.99 16.60 -3.71
C VAL A 94 -8.98 17.66 -3.22
N PHE A 95 -9.05 17.88 -1.90
CA PHE A 95 -9.94 18.88 -1.29
C PHE A 95 -9.55 20.32 -1.62
N SER A 96 -8.25 20.62 -1.71
CA SER A 96 -7.73 21.93 -2.13
C SER A 96 -8.06 22.19 -3.60
N THR A 97 -7.87 21.18 -4.46
CA THR A 97 -8.25 21.26 -5.88
C THR A 97 -9.75 21.45 -6.05
N PHE A 98 -10.55 20.70 -5.28
CA PHE A 98 -12.00 20.82 -5.26
C PHE A 98 -12.43 22.20 -4.77
N SER A 99 -11.89 22.69 -3.65
CA SER A 99 -12.17 24.01 -3.10
C SER A 99 -11.75 25.14 -4.05
N PHE A 100 -10.65 24.98 -4.78
CA PHE A 100 -10.22 25.95 -5.79
C PHE A 100 -11.18 26.00 -7.00
N ILE A 101 -11.61 24.85 -7.50
CA ILE A 101 -12.58 24.76 -8.60
C ILE A 101 -13.95 25.30 -8.16
N TYR A 102 -14.37 24.95 -6.94
CA TYR A 102 -15.66 25.33 -6.37
C TYR A 102 -15.72 26.82 -6.02
N ASN A 103 -14.70 27.38 -5.36
CA ASN A 103 -14.71 28.76 -4.88
C ASN A 103 -14.11 29.79 -5.85
N LYS A 104 -13.07 29.42 -6.62
CA LYS A 104 -12.23 30.40 -7.33
C LYS A 104 -12.45 30.43 -8.84
N ILE A 105 -12.72 29.28 -9.48
CA ILE A 105 -12.85 29.21 -10.95
C ILE A 105 -14.28 29.49 -11.43
N ARG A 106 -15.33 29.12 -10.70
CA ARG A 106 -16.72 29.53 -11.03
C ARG A 106 -17.66 29.44 -9.83
N ASN A 107 -18.25 30.56 -9.43
CA ASN A 107 -19.38 30.66 -8.49
C ASN A 107 -20.67 29.88 -8.90
N TRP A 108 -20.64 29.03 -9.93
CA TRP A 108 -21.83 28.55 -10.64
C TRP A 108 -21.78 27.05 -11.04
N LEU A 109 -20.99 26.23 -10.35
CA LEU A 109 -21.04 24.77 -10.54
C LEU A 109 -21.60 24.11 -9.28
N GLY A 110 -22.83 23.60 -9.39
CA GLY A 110 -23.38 22.72 -8.36
C GLY A 110 -22.45 21.54 -8.08
N VAL A 111 -22.45 21.07 -6.84
CA VAL A 111 -21.54 20.04 -6.29
C VAL A 111 -21.32 18.85 -7.22
N GLN A 112 -22.40 18.38 -7.86
CA GLN A 112 -22.38 17.25 -8.81
C GLN A 112 -21.47 17.48 -10.03
N LYS A 113 -21.42 18.70 -10.56
CA LYS A 113 -20.57 19.03 -11.70
C LYS A 113 -19.13 19.30 -11.27
N ALA A 114 -18.93 19.95 -10.12
CA ALA A 114 -17.60 20.17 -9.55
C ALA A 114 -16.88 18.84 -9.26
N SER A 115 -17.59 17.86 -8.70
CA SER A 115 -17.06 16.50 -8.46
C SER A 115 -16.60 15.84 -9.76
N LYS A 116 -17.39 15.89 -10.83
CA LYS A 116 -17.02 15.35 -12.15
C LYS A 116 -15.80 16.04 -12.75
N VAL A 117 -15.67 17.36 -12.60
CA VAL A 117 -14.50 18.10 -13.10
C VAL A 117 -13.24 17.72 -12.32
N VAL A 118 -13.33 17.58 -10.99
CA VAL A 118 -12.20 17.11 -10.17
C VAL A 118 -11.80 15.68 -10.53
N PHE A 119 -12.79 14.81 -10.81
CA PHE A 119 -12.54 13.46 -11.30
C PHE A 119 -11.82 13.47 -12.66
N CYS A 120 -12.31 14.25 -13.63
CA CYS A 120 -11.65 14.40 -14.94
C CYS A 120 -10.23 14.99 -14.80
N TYR A 121 -10.04 15.97 -13.91
CA TYR A 121 -8.73 16.56 -13.63
C TYR A 121 -7.77 15.52 -13.04
N HIS A 122 -8.21 14.73 -12.07
CA HIS A 122 -7.40 13.65 -11.50
C HIS A 122 -7.12 12.54 -12.51
N MET A 123 -8.08 12.17 -13.37
CA MET A 123 -7.83 11.21 -14.44
C MET A 123 -6.77 11.75 -15.42
N LEU A 124 -6.90 12.99 -15.88
CA LEU A 124 -5.95 13.58 -16.84
C LEU A 124 -4.54 13.75 -16.25
N HIS A 125 -4.44 14.05 -14.96
CA HIS A 125 -3.15 14.19 -14.28
C HIS A 125 -2.56 12.84 -13.83
N GLY A 126 -3.38 11.90 -13.34
CA GLY A 126 -2.95 10.55 -12.98
C GLY A 126 -2.50 9.72 -14.19
N ILE A 127 -3.10 9.95 -15.37
CA ILE A 127 -2.63 9.34 -16.64
C ILE A 127 -1.29 9.93 -17.09
N LYS A 128 -0.97 11.18 -16.75
CA LYS A 128 0.35 11.78 -17.06
C LYS A 128 1.47 11.17 -16.20
N ASP A 129 1.21 10.87 -14.94
CA ASP A 129 2.20 10.20 -14.07
C ASP A 129 2.47 8.75 -14.53
N LEU A 130 1.47 8.04 -15.07
CA LEU A 130 1.67 6.70 -15.66
C LEU A 130 2.45 6.70 -16.98
N ARG A 131 2.50 7.83 -17.71
CA ARG A 131 3.28 7.97 -18.94
C ARG A 131 4.75 8.35 -18.69
N LEU A 132 5.08 8.89 -17.52
CA LEU A 132 6.47 9.19 -17.15
C LEU A 132 7.20 8.00 -16.53
N VAL A 133 6.49 6.98 -16.05
CA VAL A 133 7.10 5.72 -15.56
C VAL A 133 7.42 4.73 -16.70
N ASN A 134 6.88 4.94 -17.91
CA ASN A 134 7.11 4.07 -19.07
C ASN A 134 8.09 4.65 -20.13
N CYS A 135 8.81 5.73 -19.81
CA CYS A 135 9.91 6.23 -20.65
C CYS A 135 11.17 6.39 -19.80
N GLY A 136 11.85 5.27 -19.56
CA GLY A 136 13.20 5.21 -19.04
C GLY A 136 13.82 3.90 -19.48
N TYR A 137 14.38 3.89 -20.71
CA TYR A 137 15.46 2.97 -21.08
C TYR A 137 16.71 3.32 -20.29
#